data_AF-A0A7S1J9U9-F1
#
_entry.id   AF-A0A7S1J9U9-F1
#
_cell.length_a   1.000
_cell.length_b   1.000
_cell.length_c   1.000
_cell.angle_alpha   90.00
_cell.angle_beta   90.00
_cell.angle_gamma   90.00
#
_symmetry.space_group_name_H-M   'P 1'
#
loop_
_entity.id
_entity.type
_entity.pdbx_description
1 polymer ?
#
loop_
_entity_poly.entity_id
_entity_poly.type
_entity_poly.pdbx_seq_one_letter_code
_entity_poly.pdbx_strand_id
1 'polypeptide(L)'
;GKEPYKQRKDAFFKQRATAALGELSQHLERDSPLRFNENNTCEVEHEGLLLRITVLKKELYVYHSLMKALPRDPKKRLKLFEYILEGNLLGSTVCSGGITILTTSEVVMHMSAQLNLARV
;
A
#
# COMPACT_ATOMS: atom_id res chain seq x y z
N GLY A 1 24.89 21.10 -6.85
CA GLY A 1 24.87 19.66 -7.23
C GLY A 1 23.51 19.06 -6.93
N LYS A 2 22.93 18.29 -7.87
CA LYS A 2 21.57 17.72 -7.75
C LYS A 2 21.50 16.50 -6.80
N GLU A 3 22.62 15.82 -6.56
CA GLU A 3 22.73 14.64 -5.67
C GLU A 3 22.47 14.92 -4.18
N PRO A 4 23.13 15.91 -3.53
CA PRO A 4 22.91 16.16 -2.11
C PRO A 4 21.48 16.64 -1.81
N TYR A 5 20.81 17.27 -2.78
CA TYR A 5 19.41 17.69 -2.66
C TYR A 5 18.43 16.51 -2.71
N LYS A 6 18.68 15.53 -3.59
CA LYS A 6 17.85 14.33 -3.71
C LYS A 6 17.91 13.46 -2.45
N GLN A 7 19.12 13.22 -1.94
CA GLN A 7 19.33 12.44 -0.70
C GLN A 7 18.63 13.07 0.51
N ARG A 8 18.70 14.40 0.67
CA ARG A 8 18.00 15.11 1.75
C ARG A 8 16.48 14.95 1.69
N LYS A 9 15.90 15.01 0.49
CA LYS A 9 14.45 14.80 0.29
C LYS A 9 14.02 13.38 0.61
N ASP A 10 14.81 12.39 0.22
CA ASP A 10 14.48 10.98 0.45
C ASP A 10 14.57 10.63 1.95
N ALA A 11 15.56 11.18 2.67
CA ALA A 11 15.68 11.04 4.12
C ALA A 11 14.49 11.69 4.87
N PHE A 12 14.11 12.90 4.47
CA PHE A 12 12.95 13.59 5.04
C PHE A 12 11.65 12.81 4.84
N PHE A 13 11.47 12.24 3.65
CA PHE A 13 10.29 11.42 3.35
C PHE A 13 10.21 10.18 4.24
N LYS A 14 11.33 9.47 4.40
CA LYS A 14 11.40 8.30 5.26
C LYS A 14 11.09 8.65 6.71
N GLN A 15 11.56 9.80 7.19
CA GLN A 15 11.25 10.29 8.54
C GLN A 15 9.74 10.53 8.71
N ARG A 16 9.09 11.20 7.74
CA ARG A 16 7.64 11.46 7.77
C ARG A 16 6.81 10.18 7.72
N ALA A 17 7.17 9.23 6.83
CA ALA A 17 6.51 7.93 6.77
C ALA A 17 6.64 7.17 8.09
N THR A 18 7.81 7.24 8.74
CA THR A 18 8.05 6.61 10.05
C THR A 18 7.22 7.27 11.16
N ALA A 19 7.09 8.61 11.15
CA ALA A 19 6.24 9.32 12.09
C ALA A 19 4.76 8.93 11.93
N ALA A 20 4.25 8.93 10.70
CA ALA A 20 2.88 8.50 10.41
C ALA A 20 2.60 7.06 10.85
N LEU A 21 3.57 6.16 10.67
CA LEU A 21 3.45 4.77 11.14
C LEU A 21 3.45 4.68 12.69
N GLY A 22 4.20 5.57 13.36
CA GLY A 22 4.16 5.73 14.81
C GLY A 22 2.80 6.21 15.31
N GLU A 23 2.23 7.24 14.68
CA GLU A 23 0.88 7.73 14.98
C GLU A 23 -0.16 6.64 14.75
N LEU A 24 -0.08 5.89 13.64
CA LEU A 24 -0.96 4.76 13.37
C LEU A 24 -0.87 3.69 14.45
N SER A 25 0.33 3.42 14.98
CA SER A 25 0.51 2.45 16.07
C SER A 25 -0.24 2.85 17.33
N GLN A 26 -0.27 4.15 17.65
CA GLN A 26 -0.99 4.68 18.80
C GLN A 26 -2.51 4.59 18.60
N HIS A 27 -3.00 4.95 17.41
CA HIS A 27 -4.43 4.85 17.08
C HIS A 27 -4.95 3.41 17.07
N LEU A 28 -4.09 2.45 16.73
CA LEU A 28 -4.42 1.02 16.78
C LEU A 28 -4.18 0.39 18.15
N GLU A 29 -3.83 1.18 19.18
CA GLU A 29 -3.59 0.75 20.56
C GLU A 29 -2.66 -0.47 20.67
N ARG A 30 -1.61 -0.51 19.84
CA ARG A 30 -0.70 -1.66 19.79
C ARG A 30 0.34 -1.63 20.90
N ASP A 31 0.60 -2.80 21.50
CA ASP A 31 1.69 -3.00 22.48
C ASP A 31 3.09 -2.75 21.88
N SER A 32 3.24 -2.98 20.57
CA SER A 32 4.49 -2.79 19.84
C SER A 32 4.34 -1.80 18.69
N PRO A 33 5.28 -0.85 18.53
CA PRO A 33 5.23 0.12 17.46
C PRO A 33 5.45 -0.56 16.11
N LEU A 34 4.64 -0.17 15.13
CA LEU A 34 4.81 -0.53 13.73
C LEU A 34 6.11 0.05 13.20
N ARG A 35 6.87 -0.78 12.48
CA ARG A 35 8.16 -0.39 11.90
C ARG A 35 8.28 -0.92 10.48
N PHE A 36 8.93 -0.13 9.64
CA PHE A 36 9.35 -0.59 8.32
C PHE A 36 10.51 -1.57 8.45
N ASN A 37 10.45 -2.64 7.66
CA ASN A 37 11.57 -3.54 7.42
C ASN A 37 12.57 -2.94 6.41
N GLU A 38 13.59 -3.71 6.06
CA GLU A 38 14.64 -3.34 5.11
C GLU A 38 14.10 -2.96 3.71
N ASN A 39 12.95 -3.51 3.34
CA ASN A 39 12.27 -3.25 2.07
C ASN A 39 11.29 -2.06 2.15
N ASN A 40 11.42 -1.21 3.18
CA ASN A 40 10.50 -0.11 3.48
C ASN A 40 9.03 -0.55 3.51
N THR A 41 8.78 -1.74 4.02
CA THR A 41 7.44 -2.35 4.12
C THR A 41 7.13 -2.66 5.57
N CYS A 42 5.90 -2.42 5.99
CA CYS A 42 5.37 -2.77 7.30
C CYS A 42 4.10 -3.59 7.10
N GLU A 43 3.95 -4.69 7.83
CA GLU A 43 2.71 -5.46 7.85
C GLU A 43 2.00 -5.22 9.18
N VAL A 44 0.71 -4.90 9.10
CA VAL A 44 -0.16 -4.64 10.25
C VAL A 44 -1.39 -5.50 10.12
N GLU A 45 -1.65 -6.29 11.15
CA GLU A 45 -2.91 -7.00 11.32
C GLU A 45 -3.73 -6.29 12.39
N HIS A 46 -5.00 -6.04 12.08
CA HIS A 46 -5.96 -5.47 13.02
C HIS A 46 -7.35 -6.03 12.69
N GLU A 47 -8.02 -6.61 13.69
CA GLU A 47 -9.36 -7.24 13.53
C GLU A 47 -9.46 -8.24 12.36
N GLY A 48 -8.41 -9.02 12.13
CA GLY A 48 -8.35 -10.02 11.05
C GLY A 48 -8.09 -9.45 9.65
N LEU A 49 -7.91 -8.13 9.52
CA LEU A 49 -7.45 -7.48 8.29
C LEU A 49 -5.94 -7.35 8.31
N LEU A 50 -5.27 -8.07 7.41
CA LEU A 50 -3.85 -7.91 7.14
C LEU A 50 -3.63 -6.83 6.08
N LEU A 51 -2.98 -5.73 6.48
CA LEU A 51 -2.57 -4.64 5.61
C LEU A 51 -1.04 -4.63 5.47
N ARG A 52 -0.57 -4.41 4.26
CA ARG A 52 0.85 -4.19 3.95
C ARG A 52 1.03 -2.74 3.51
N ILE A 53 1.85 -2.00 4.25
CA ILE A 53 2.16 -0.59 3.99
C ILE A 53 3.58 -0.51 3.43
N THR A 54 3.74 -0.08 2.19
CA THR A 54 5.04 0.04 1.51
C THR A 54 5.30 1.47 1.09
N VAL A 55 6.54 1.92 1.30
CA VAL A 55 7.00 3.26 0.96
C VAL A 55 7.87 3.19 -0.29
N LEU A 56 7.41 3.82 -1.39
CA LEU A 56 8.12 3.79 -2.67
C LEU A 56 8.09 5.15 -3.36
N LYS A 57 9.25 5.67 -3.77
CA LYS A 57 9.39 6.89 -4.60
C LYS A 57 8.55 8.11 -4.15
N LYS A 58 8.37 8.29 -2.84
CA LYS A 58 7.58 9.37 -2.20
C LYS A 58 6.07 9.15 -2.13
N GLU A 59 5.64 7.91 -2.29
CA GLU A 59 4.26 7.49 -2.11
C GLU A 59 4.20 6.40 -1.06
N LEU A 60 3.07 6.38 -0.34
CA LEU A 60 2.71 5.30 0.55
C LEU A 60 1.66 4.45 -0.15
N TYR A 61 1.95 3.16 -0.24
CA TYR A 61 1.04 2.16 -0.80
C TYR A 61 0.52 1.32 0.34
N VAL A 62 -0.79 1.18 0.43
CA VAL A 62 -1.45 0.22 1.32
C VAL A 62 -2.02 -0.89 0.46
N TYR A 63 -1.70 -2.13 0.79
CA TYR A 63 -2.23 -3.33 0.14
C TYR A 63 -3.01 -4.16 1.15
N HIS A 64 -4.11 -4.74 0.70
CA HIS A 64 -4.84 -5.78 1.41
C HIS A 64 -5.03 -6.99 0.51
N SER A 65 -4.69 -8.18 1.01
CA SER A 65 -4.86 -9.42 0.28
C SER A 65 -6.32 -9.84 0.22
N LEU A 66 -6.89 -9.91 -0.98
CA LEU A 66 -8.24 -10.45 -1.20
C LEU A 66 -8.19 -11.94 -1.50
N MET A 67 -7.13 -12.41 -2.16
CA MET A 67 -6.99 -13.82 -2.53
C MET A 67 -5.51 -14.19 -2.74
N LYS A 68 -5.04 -15.22 -2.04
CA LYS A 68 -3.62 -15.64 -2.06
C LYS A 68 -3.17 -16.34 -3.35
N ALA A 69 -4.10 -16.76 -4.20
CA ALA A 69 -3.80 -17.43 -5.46
C ALA A 69 -4.96 -17.31 -6.46
N LEU A 70 -4.64 -17.21 -7.74
CA LEU A 70 -5.66 -17.22 -8.80
C LEU A 70 -6.40 -18.57 -8.90
N PRO A 71 -7.67 -18.57 -9.33
CA PRO A 71 -8.40 -19.81 -9.61
C PRO A 71 -7.64 -20.70 -10.60
N ARG A 72 -7.56 -22.01 -10.30
CA ARG A 72 -6.93 -22.99 -11.21
C ARG A 72 -7.74 -23.22 -12.48
N ASP A 73 -9.07 -23.19 -12.36
CA ASP A 73 -9.99 -23.30 -13.50
C ASP A 73 -9.87 -22.08 -14.42
N PRO A 74 -9.49 -22.26 -15.69
CA PRO A 74 -9.35 -21.16 -16.65
C PRO A 74 -10.62 -20.32 -16.82
N LYS A 75 -11.81 -20.93 -16.75
CA LYS A 75 -13.08 -20.20 -16.92
C LYS A 75 -13.33 -19.27 -15.75
N LYS A 76 -13.09 -19.73 -14.52
CA LYS A 76 -13.20 -18.90 -13.31
C LYS A 76 -12.16 -17.79 -13.31
N ARG A 77 -10.94 -18.06 -13.77
CA ARG A 77 -9.86 -17.08 -13.86
C ARG A 77 -10.17 -15.98 -14.88
N LEU A 78 -10.68 -16.35 -16.06
CA LEU A 78 -11.09 -15.38 -17.07
C LEU A 78 -12.18 -14.46 -16.53
N LYS A 79 -13.21 -15.04 -15.91
CA LYS A 79 -14.31 -14.28 -15.31
C LYS A 79 -13.84 -13.33 -14.20
N LEU A 80 -12.87 -13.75 -13.39
CA LEU A 80 -12.23 -12.87 -12.41
C LEU A 80 -11.54 -11.68 -13.08
N PHE A 81 -10.80 -11.90 -14.17
CA PHE A 81 -10.12 -10.82 -14.89
C PHE A 81 -11.13 -9.84 -15.50
N GLU A 82 -12.24 -10.33 -16.05
CA GLU A 82 -13.35 -9.51 -16.54
C GLU A 82 -13.90 -8.61 -15.42
N TYR A 83 -14.22 -9.18 -14.25
CA TYR A 83 -14.71 -8.40 -13.11
C TYR A 83 -13.72 -7.33 -12.62
N ILE A 84 -12.42 -7.65 -12.58
CA ILE A 84 -11.40 -6.66 -12.19
C ILE A 84 -11.33 -5.53 -13.23
N LEU A 85 -11.41 -5.85 -14.52
CA LEU A 85 -11.41 -4.84 -15.59
C LEU A 85 -12.66 -3.95 -15.53
N GLU A 86 -13.83 -4.54 -15.36
CA GLU A 86 -15.09 -3.80 -15.19
C GLU A 86 -15.06 -2.90 -13.95
N GLY A 87 -14.56 -3.40 -12.82
CA GLY A 87 -14.43 -2.65 -11.57
C GLY A 87 -13.50 -1.44 -11.68
N ASN A 88 -12.46 -1.52 -12.52
CA ASN A 88 -11.56 -0.38 -12.79
C ASN A 88 -12.21 0.72 -13.65
N LEU A 89 -13.34 0.45 -14.31
CA LEU A 89 -14.08 1.46 -15.09
C LEU A 89 -14.94 2.38 -14.22
N LEU A 90 -15.17 2.05 -12.94
CA LEU A 90 -15.91 2.91 -12.00
C LEU A 90 -15.07 4.16 -11.69
N GLY A 91 -15.36 5.23 -12.44
CA GLY A 91 -14.57 6.45 -12.52
C GLY A 91 -14.27 7.11 -11.18
N SER A 92 -12.97 7.17 -10.86
CA SER A 92 -12.19 8.29 -10.31
C SER A 92 -12.86 9.36 -9.43
N THR A 93 -13.85 9.02 -8.61
CA THR A 93 -14.54 10.02 -7.77
C THR A 93 -14.31 9.83 -6.27
N VAL A 94 -13.74 8.70 -5.79
CA VAL A 94 -13.68 8.46 -4.33
C VAL A 94 -12.34 8.02 -3.75
N CYS A 95 -11.42 7.33 -4.45
CA CYS A 95 -10.09 6.99 -3.90
C CYS A 95 -9.07 6.66 -5.01
N SER A 96 -7.79 7.00 -4.83
CA SER A 96 -6.66 6.58 -5.68
C SER A 96 -6.26 5.12 -5.43
N GLY A 97 -7.24 4.22 -5.43
CA GLY A 97 -7.06 2.79 -5.18
C GLY A 97 -7.75 1.93 -6.22
N GLY A 98 -7.51 0.62 -6.16
CA GLY A 98 -8.10 -0.36 -7.07
C GLY A 98 -7.78 -1.81 -6.68
N ILE A 99 -8.29 -2.74 -7.47
CA ILE A 99 -7.97 -4.18 -7.33
C ILE A 99 -6.95 -4.54 -8.41
N THR A 100 -5.88 -5.24 -8.01
CA THR A 100 -4.80 -5.65 -8.91
C THR A 100 -4.31 -7.06 -8.58
N ILE A 101 -3.49 -7.62 -9.46
CA ILE A 101 -2.89 -8.94 -9.32
C ILE A 101 -1.37 -8.76 -9.23
N LEU A 102 -0.77 -9.26 -8.16
CA LEU A 102 0.68 -9.27 -7.98
C LEU A 102 1.34 -10.35 -8.85
N THR A 103 2.64 -10.22 -9.10
CA THR A 103 3.44 -11.22 -9.85
C THR A 103 3.42 -12.61 -9.19
N THR A 104 3.12 -12.66 -7.89
CA THR A 104 2.91 -13.88 -7.11
C THR A 104 1.55 -14.56 -7.35
N SER A 105 0.72 -14.03 -8.27
CA SER A 105 -0.67 -14.47 -8.50
C SER A 105 -1.62 -14.22 -7.32
N GLU A 106 -1.28 -13.27 -6.45
CA GLU A 106 -2.13 -12.79 -5.37
C GLU A 106 -3.02 -11.64 -5.88
N VAL A 107 -4.33 -11.68 -5.57
CA VAL A 107 -5.25 -10.56 -5.83
C VAL A 107 -5.25 -9.66 -4.61
N VAL A 108 -4.95 -8.38 -4.82
CA VAL A 108 -4.87 -7.38 -3.76
C VAL A 108 -5.73 -6.17 -4.09
N MET A 109 -6.38 -5.64 -3.06
CA MET A 109 -6.83 -4.25 -3.08
C MET A 109 -5.64 -3.37 -2.72
N HIS A 110 -5.47 -2.25 -3.41
CA HIS A 110 -4.43 -1.30 -3.12
C HIS A 110 -4.96 0.13 -3.11
N MET A 111 -4.28 0.99 -2.35
CA MET A 111 -4.47 2.43 -2.36
C MET A 111 -3.09 3.07 -2.36
N SER A 112 -2.88 4.09 -3.20
CA SER A 112 -1.72 4.96 -3.09
C SER A 112 -2.12 6.29 -2.48
N ALA A 113 -1.30 6.80 -1.58
CA ALA A 113 -1.42 8.12 -1.02
C ALA A 113 -0.12 8.88 -1.22
N GLN A 114 -0.23 10.10 -1.77
CA GLN A 114 0.89 11.02 -1.76
C GLN A 114 1.04 11.58 -0.35
N LEU A 115 2.19 11.33 0.25
CA LEU A 115 2.59 11.96 1.49
C LEU A 115 2.91 13.42 1.16
N ASN A 116 1.91 14.28 1.31
CA ASN A 116 2.00 15.69 1.00
C ASN A 116 3.15 16.34 1.79
N LEU A 117 4.06 16.99 1.05
CA LEU A 117 5.19 17.73 1.61
C LEU A 117 4.79 19.11 2.17
N ALA A 118 3.50 19.45 2.15
CA ALA A 118 3.02 20.79 2.48
C ALA A 118 2.64 20.95 3.97
N ARG A 119 3.38 21.88 4.61
CA ARG A 119 3.08 22.65 5.84
C ARG A 119 3.20 21.92 7.18
N VAL A 120 4.39 22.04 7.78
CA VAL A 120 4.53 22.60 9.13
C VAL A 120 5.19 23.95 8.96
#